data_AF-A0A6L7S409-F1
#
_entry.id   AF-A0A6L7S409-F1
#
_cell.length_a   1.000
_cell.length_b   1.000
_cell.length_c   1.000
_cell.angle_alpha   90.00
_cell.angle_beta   90.00
_cell.angle_gamma   90.00
#
_symmetry.space_group_name_H-M   'P 1'
#
loop_
_entity.id
_entity.type
_entity.pdbx_description
1 polymer ?
#
loop_
_entity_poly.entity_id
_entity_poly.type
_entity_poly.pdbx_seq_one_letter_code
_entity_poly.pdbx_strand_id
1 'polypeptide(L)'
;MRLPAAAASLILFAMSSSHAASEPIFPNSVVSNDLDFIKSSDPGVFACIRYEGKIRAEMPDRRRDELLADGVFSWSAKYKDGTSVGIWVHPDVGTRDAAHKLALQAAGPVGKLPTIMRSKLDHVVIHKGGLTAYAEDKGRFFVLYSGNMATRLRNHDLEETVFHESVHATLDHPMSASAEWKRAQRADGDFVTEYARKKPDQEDMAESALFAWALLFHPGRLPGSVEERVRQIMPNRLAFFRNVFAERRPTFYRVGPAESC
;
A
#
# COMPACT_ATOMS: atom_id res chain seq x y z
N MET A 1 49.27 -37.72 48.18
CA MET A 1 49.20 -37.01 46.88
C MET A 1 47.74 -36.97 46.42
N ARG A 2 47.04 -35.85 46.63
CA ARG A 2 45.71 -35.58 46.05
C ARG A 2 45.72 -34.11 45.62
N LEU A 3 45.60 -33.88 44.32
CA LEU A 3 45.46 -32.56 43.72
C LEU A 3 44.01 -32.08 43.88
N PRO A 4 43.74 -30.79 44.13
CA PRO A 4 42.39 -30.25 44.10
C PRO A 4 41.99 -29.92 42.65
N ALA A 5 40.76 -30.28 42.28
CA ALA A 5 40.15 -29.90 41.01
C ALA A 5 39.73 -28.43 41.05
N ALA A 6 40.21 -27.63 40.09
CA ALA A 6 39.80 -26.24 39.91
C ALA A 6 38.47 -26.21 39.13
N ALA A 7 37.43 -25.63 39.73
CA ALA A 7 36.17 -25.34 39.05
C ALA A 7 36.34 -24.06 38.23
N ALA A 8 36.24 -24.17 36.90
CA ALA A 8 36.20 -23.04 35.99
C ALA A 8 34.77 -22.52 35.87
N SER A 9 34.48 -21.34 36.43
CA SER A 9 33.23 -20.62 36.19
C SER A 9 33.24 -20.05 34.78
N LEU A 10 32.36 -20.56 33.91
CA LEU A 10 32.06 -19.96 32.61
C LEU A 10 31.13 -18.75 32.83
N ILE A 11 31.65 -17.55 32.66
CA ILE A 11 30.84 -16.32 32.62
C ILE A 11 30.26 -16.21 31.20
N LEU A 12 28.96 -16.45 31.07
CA LEU A 12 28.23 -16.19 29.83
C LEU A 12 28.07 -14.67 29.67
N PHE A 13 28.82 -14.06 28.76
CA PHE A 13 28.56 -12.69 28.31
C PHE A 13 27.31 -12.69 27.44
N ALA A 14 26.17 -12.27 28.01
CA ALA A 14 25.00 -11.91 27.21
C ALA A 14 25.35 -10.64 26.41
N MET A 15 25.70 -10.80 25.13
CA MET A 15 25.82 -9.70 24.20
C MET A 15 24.42 -9.14 23.93
N SER A 16 24.00 -8.16 24.72
CA SER A 16 22.84 -7.34 24.40
C SER A 16 23.19 -6.50 23.17
N SER A 17 22.72 -6.91 21.99
CA SER A 17 22.81 -6.11 20.78
C SER A 17 21.91 -4.89 20.90
N SER A 18 22.45 -3.80 21.46
CA SER A 18 21.86 -2.47 21.36
C SER A 18 21.85 -2.09 19.89
N HIS A 19 20.71 -2.26 19.22
CA HIS A 19 20.51 -1.69 17.90
C HIS A 19 20.52 -0.17 18.07
N ALA A 20 21.56 0.49 17.56
CA ALA A 20 21.59 1.94 17.51
C ALA A 20 20.38 2.42 16.71
N ALA A 21 19.61 3.35 17.27
CA ALA A 21 18.50 4.00 16.57
C ALA A 21 19.04 4.61 15.26
N SER A 22 18.45 4.23 14.14
CA SER A 22 18.89 4.66 12.82
C SER A 22 17.96 5.73 12.28
N GLU A 23 18.40 6.98 12.14
CA GLU A 23 17.52 8.05 11.66
C GLU A 23 16.77 7.73 10.35
N PRO A 24 15.50 8.19 10.21
CA PRO A 24 14.74 8.07 8.97
C PRO A 24 15.48 8.69 7.80
N ILE A 25 15.44 8.02 6.65
CA ILE A 25 16.15 8.49 5.45
C ILE A 25 15.30 9.40 4.55
N PHE A 26 13.98 9.47 4.78
CA PHE A 26 13.10 10.41 4.06
C PHE A 26 12.34 11.32 5.03
N PRO A 27 12.33 12.65 4.80
CA PRO A 27 11.60 13.59 5.66
C PRO A 27 10.08 13.58 5.40
N ASN A 28 9.65 13.04 4.25
CA ASN A 28 8.26 13.03 3.79
C ASN A 28 7.79 11.60 3.54
N SER A 29 6.49 11.44 3.28
CA SER A 29 5.87 10.18 2.89
C SER A 29 6.51 9.59 1.62
N VAL A 30 6.51 8.25 1.51
CA VAL A 30 6.95 7.51 0.32
C VAL A 30 6.20 7.92 -0.95
N VAL A 31 4.95 8.37 -0.85
CA VAL A 31 4.20 8.84 -2.04
C VAL A 31 4.57 10.26 -2.44
N SER A 32 5.66 10.83 -1.92
CA SER A 32 6.14 12.19 -2.23
C SER A 32 7.67 12.29 -2.30
N ASN A 33 8.33 11.18 -2.63
CA ASN A 33 9.77 11.15 -2.92
C ASN A 33 9.97 10.91 -4.44
N ASP A 34 11.16 11.21 -4.95
CA ASP A 34 11.48 11.00 -6.38
C ASP A 34 11.86 9.53 -6.69
N LEU A 35 11.29 8.58 -5.94
CA LEU A 35 11.51 7.15 -6.17
C LEU A 35 10.26 6.53 -6.81
N ASP A 36 10.48 5.87 -7.94
CA ASP A 36 9.49 5.06 -8.65
C ASP A 36 9.57 3.63 -8.08
N PHE A 37 8.72 3.32 -7.09
CA PHE A 37 8.64 2.01 -6.43
C PHE A 37 7.91 1.00 -7.30
N ILE A 38 6.85 1.42 -7.98
CA ILE A 38 5.97 0.60 -8.80
C ILE A 38 5.81 1.26 -10.16
N LYS A 39 6.51 0.73 -11.16
CA LYS A 39 6.51 1.34 -12.48
C LYS A 39 5.17 1.17 -13.16
N SER A 40 4.80 2.14 -13.98
CA SER A 40 3.64 2.01 -14.86
C SER A 40 3.71 0.79 -15.79
N SER A 41 4.93 0.35 -16.14
CA SER A 41 5.22 -0.83 -16.95
C SER A 41 5.32 -2.14 -16.18
N ASP A 42 5.26 -2.12 -14.84
CA ASP A 42 5.31 -3.34 -14.05
C ASP A 42 4.09 -4.22 -14.34
N PRO A 43 4.26 -5.55 -14.34
CA PRO A 43 3.19 -6.46 -14.72
C PRO A 43 2.02 -6.34 -13.76
N GLY A 44 0.80 -6.32 -14.31
CA GLY A 44 -0.44 -6.33 -13.56
C GLY A 44 -1.46 -7.27 -14.19
N VAL A 45 -2.56 -7.47 -13.48
CA VAL A 45 -3.65 -8.35 -13.92
C VAL A 45 -4.87 -7.59 -14.42
N PHE A 46 -4.76 -6.29 -14.70
CA PHE A 46 -5.85 -5.52 -15.31
C PHE A 46 -6.31 -6.18 -16.62
N ALA A 47 -7.63 -6.35 -16.76
CA ALA A 47 -8.26 -6.84 -17.99
C ALA A 47 -9.02 -5.73 -18.70
N CYS A 48 -10.01 -5.14 -18.02
CA CYS A 48 -10.90 -4.13 -18.60
C CYS A 48 -11.74 -3.44 -17.53
N ILE A 49 -12.52 -2.44 -17.92
CA ILE A 49 -13.58 -1.84 -17.10
C ILE A 49 -14.93 -1.93 -17.83
N ARG A 50 -15.99 -2.28 -17.11
CA ARG A 50 -17.38 -2.33 -17.62
C ARG A 50 -18.20 -1.20 -17.01
N TYR A 51 -18.89 -0.42 -17.83
CA TYR A 51 -19.76 0.66 -17.34
C TYR A 51 -21.08 0.08 -16.82
N GLU A 52 -21.42 0.39 -15.57
CA GLU A 52 -22.60 -0.13 -14.87
C GLU A 52 -23.75 0.90 -14.82
N GLY A 53 -23.56 2.08 -15.42
CA GLY A 53 -24.56 3.14 -15.43
C GLY A 53 -24.31 4.20 -14.36
N LYS A 54 -25.39 4.90 -13.99
CA LYS A 54 -25.39 5.91 -12.94
C LYS A 54 -26.11 5.37 -11.71
N ILE A 55 -25.52 5.57 -10.53
CA ILE A 55 -26.07 5.11 -9.26
C ILE A 55 -26.15 6.25 -8.24
N ARG A 56 -26.90 6.04 -7.17
CA ARG A 56 -26.74 6.77 -5.91
C ARG A 56 -25.76 5.99 -5.05
N ALA A 57 -24.68 6.63 -4.59
CA ALA A 57 -23.62 5.97 -3.85
C ALA A 57 -23.03 6.86 -2.75
N GLU A 58 -22.36 6.23 -1.79
CA GLU A 58 -21.52 6.89 -0.79
C GLU A 58 -20.24 7.40 -1.46
N MET A 59 -20.03 8.72 -1.39
CA MET A 59 -18.97 9.47 -2.07
C MET A 59 -18.37 10.50 -1.10
N PRO A 60 -17.72 10.07 -0.01
CA PRO A 60 -17.21 10.97 1.01
C PRO A 60 -16.14 11.91 0.45
N ASP A 61 -16.27 13.20 0.75
CA ASP A 61 -15.39 14.24 0.24
C ASP A 61 -14.93 15.13 1.39
N ARG A 62 -13.61 15.25 1.63
CA ARG A 62 -13.06 16.12 2.69
C ARG A 62 -13.42 17.62 2.55
N ARG A 63 -14.06 18.02 1.46
CA ARG A 63 -14.49 19.40 1.20
C ARG A 63 -15.94 19.67 1.58
N ARG A 64 -16.75 18.64 1.81
CA ARG A 64 -18.19 18.75 2.04
C ARG A 64 -18.68 17.66 2.98
N ASP A 65 -19.75 17.94 3.72
CA ASP A 65 -20.31 16.98 4.68
C ASP A 65 -21.31 16.00 4.04
N GLU A 66 -21.64 16.16 2.75
CA GLU A 66 -22.55 15.24 2.06
C GLU A 66 -21.90 13.88 1.82
N LEU A 67 -22.48 12.84 2.42
CA LEU A 67 -21.98 11.47 2.28
C LEU A 67 -22.45 10.80 0.98
N LEU A 68 -23.65 11.14 0.50
CA LEU A 68 -24.27 10.50 -0.66
C LEU A 68 -24.29 11.44 -1.86
N ALA A 69 -24.02 10.90 -3.04
CA ALA A 69 -24.21 11.60 -4.31
C ALA A 69 -25.14 10.81 -5.24
N ASP A 70 -26.01 11.51 -5.95
CA ASP A 70 -26.83 10.95 -7.03
C ASP A 70 -26.10 11.06 -8.37
N GLY A 71 -26.38 10.14 -9.30
CA GLY A 71 -25.85 10.23 -10.65
C GLY A 71 -24.35 9.90 -10.77
N VAL A 72 -23.79 9.22 -9.77
CA VAL A 72 -22.40 8.73 -9.75
C VAL A 72 -22.19 7.79 -10.91
N PHE A 73 -21.16 8.05 -11.72
CA PHE A 73 -20.80 7.15 -12.80
C PHE A 73 -20.08 5.94 -12.21
N SER A 74 -20.61 4.74 -12.46
CA SER A 74 -20.08 3.50 -11.89
C SER A 74 -19.46 2.59 -12.97
N TRP A 75 -18.27 2.07 -12.68
CA TRP A 75 -17.64 1.00 -13.43
C TRP A 75 -17.30 -0.18 -12.52
N SER A 76 -17.29 -1.36 -13.12
CA SER A 76 -16.64 -2.54 -12.54
C SER A 76 -15.31 -2.78 -13.26
N ALA A 77 -14.20 -2.60 -12.56
CA ALA A 77 -12.88 -2.97 -13.05
C ALA A 77 -12.65 -4.47 -12.86
N LYS A 78 -12.32 -5.17 -13.94
CA LYS A 78 -12.14 -6.63 -13.98
C LYS A 78 -10.68 -6.99 -14.16
N TYR A 79 -10.28 -8.09 -13.51
CA TYR A 79 -8.90 -8.54 -13.46
C TYR A 79 -8.75 -10.02 -13.84
N LYS A 80 -7.61 -10.37 -14.45
CA LYS A 80 -7.30 -11.71 -14.98
C LYS A 80 -7.22 -12.80 -13.91
N ASP A 81 -7.07 -12.41 -12.65
CA ASP A 81 -7.08 -13.31 -11.50
C ASP A 81 -8.50 -13.57 -10.96
N GLY A 82 -9.53 -13.00 -11.59
CA GLY A 82 -10.93 -13.16 -11.20
C GLY A 82 -11.40 -12.18 -10.12
N THR A 83 -10.52 -11.28 -9.65
CA THR A 83 -10.96 -10.17 -8.79
C THR A 83 -11.70 -9.09 -9.59
N SER A 84 -12.48 -8.27 -8.89
CA SER A 84 -13.22 -7.14 -9.44
C SER A 84 -13.28 -6.03 -8.40
N VAL A 85 -13.16 -4.77 -8.81
CA VAL A 85 -13.21 -3.59 -7.93
C VAL A 85 -14.13 -2.54 -8.55
N GLY A 86 -15.02 -1.93 -7.75
CA GLY A 86 -15.84 -0.81 -8.20
C GLY A 86 -15.01 0.44 -8.43
N ILE A 87 -15.28 1.21 -9.47
CA ILE A 87 -14.69 2.55 -9.65
C ILE A 87 -15.83 3.55 -9.82
N TRP A 88 -15.99 4.43 -8.84
CA TRP A 88 -17.11 5.35 -8.73
C TRP A 88 -16.61 6.78 -8.90
N VAL A 89 -17.14 7.47 -9.91
CA VAL A 89 -16.69 8.82 -10.26
C VAL A 89 -17.82 9.82 -10.06
N HIS A 90 -17.55 10.84 -9.26
CA HIS A 90 -18.53 11.86 -8.89
C HIS A 90 -19.04 12.61 -10.14
N PRO A 91 -20.35 12.93 -10.23
CA PRO A 91 -20.92 13.62 -11.40
C PRO A 91 -20.29 14.98 -11.73
N ASP A 92 -19.71 15.67 -10.74
CA ASP A 92 -19.02 16.97 -10.90
C ASP A 92 -17.86 16.94 -11.92
N VAL A 93 -17.37 15.77 -12.34
CA VAL A 93 -16.40 15.66 -13.44
C VAL A 93 -17.01 15.99 -14.81
N GLY A 94 -18.35 16.05 -14.90
CA GLY A 94 -19.11 16.45 -16.08
C GLY A 94 -19.58 15.26 -16.91
N THR A 95 -18.81 14.87 -17.92
CA THR A 95 -19.27 13.89 -18.92
C THR A 95 -18.89 12.45 -18.55
N ARG A 96 -19.63 11.49 -19.11
CA ARG A 96 -19.27 10.07 -19.03
C ARG A 96 -17.86 9.80 -19.57
N ASP A 97 -17.45 10.49 -20.63
CA ASP A 97 -16.12 10.30 -21.21
C ASP A 97 -15.00 10.80 -20.30
N ALA A 98 -15.20 11.93 -19.62
CA ALA A 98 -14.26 12.43 -18.61
C ALA A 98 -14.18 11.45 -17.43
N ALA A 99 -15.33 10.98 -16.95
CA ALA A 99 -15.42 10.00 -15.88
C ALA A 99 -14.77 8.65 -16.28
N HIS A 100 -14.96 8.19 -17.51
CA HIS A 100 -14.35 6.98 -18.05
C HIS A 100 -12.83 7.06 -18.07
N LYS A 101 -12.26 8.20 -18.47
CA LYS A 101 -10.80 8.42 -18.44
C LYS A 101 -10.24 8.30 -17.03
N LEU A 102 -10.89 8.92 -16.05
CA LEU A 102 -10.49 8.84 -14.64
C LEU A 102 -10.60 7.41 -14.11
N ALA A 103 -11.70 6.71 -14.44
CA ALA A 103 -11.89 5.33 -14.04
C ALA A 103 -10.78 4.41 -14.59
N LEU A 104 -10.41 4.59 -15.86
CA LEU A 104 -9.33 3.84 -16.49
C LEU A 104 -7.96 4.17 -15.87
N GLN A 105 -7.70 5.43 -15.55
CA GLN A 105 -6.47 5.87 -14.88
C GLN A 105 -6.29 5.22 -13.50
N ALA A 106 -7.36 4.99 -12.75
CA ALA A 106 -7.30 4.29 -11.47
C ALA A 106 -7.22 2.75 -11.63
N ALA A 107 -7.94 2.19 -12.60
CA ALA A 107 -8.06 0.73 -12.75
C ALA A 107 -6.74 0.02 -13.04
N GLY A 108 -5.84 0.66 -13.80
CA GLY A 108 -4.51 0.13 -14.12
C GLY A 108 -3.63 -0.09 -12.88
N PRO A 109 -3.34 0.95 -12.08
CA PRO A 109 -2.66 0.82 -10.79
C PRO A 109 -3.30 -0.19 -9.84
N VAL A 110 -4.63 -0.23 -9.72
CA VAL A 110 -5.33 -1.26 -8.90
C VAL A 110 -5.04 -2.68 -9.41
N GLY A 111 -4.80 -2.85 -10.71
CA GLY A 111 -4.38 -4.12 -11.30
C GLY A 111 -2.98 -4.58 -10.96
N LYS A 112 -2.13 -3.70 -10.40
CA LYS A 112 -0.79 -4.03 -9.92
C LYS A 112 -0.75 -4.46 -8.45
N LEU A 113 -1.81 -4.17 -7.68
CA LEU A 113 -1.93 -4.58 -6.29
C LEU A 113 -1.84 -6.12 -6.14
N PRO A 114 -1.22 -6.68 -5.10
CA PRO A 114 -1.30 -8.11 -4.86
C PRO A 114 -2.77 -8.54 -4.63
N THR A 115 -3.12 -9.77 -5.04
CA THR A 115 -4.51 -10.26 -4.97
C THR A 115 -5.06 -10.21 -3.53
N ILE A 116 -4.22 -10.35 -2.50
CA ILE A 116 -4.63 -10.26 -1.09
C ILE A 116 -5.22 -8.90 -0.70
N MET A 117 -4.82 -7.82 -1.38
CA MET A 117 -5.37 -6.48 -1.20
C MET A 117 -6.58 -6.30 -2.12
N ARG A 118 -6.41 -6.56 -3.42
CA ARG A 118 -7.46 -6.33 -4.42
C ARG A 118 -8.73 -7.15 -4.18
N SER A 119 -8.63 -8.38 -3.67
CA SER A 119 -9.80 -9.22 -3.35
C SER A 119 -10.61 -8.70 -2.15
N LYS A 120 -10.08 -7.75 -1.39
CA LYS A 120 -10.75 -7.12 -0.24
C LYS A 120 -11.23 -5.72 -0.55
N LEU A 121 -10.58 -5.02 -1.49
CA LEU A 121 -10.94 -3.66 -1.90
C LEU A 121 -12.31 -3.68 -2.59
N ASP A 122 -13.27 -2.96 -2.04
CA ASP A 122 -14.64 -2.92 -2.56
C ASP A 122 -14.72 -1.98 -3.76
N HIS A 123 -14.30 -0.72 -3.57
CA HIS A 123 -14.34 0.28 -4.62
C HIS A 123 -13.28 1.39 -4.45
N VAL A 124 -13.14 2.22 -5.49
CA VAL A 124 -12.39 3.47 -5.49
C VAL A 124 -13.33 4.62 -5.79
N VAL A 125 -13.29 5.66 -4.98
CA VAL A 125 -14.06 6.89 -5.15
C VAL A 125 -13.19 7.94 -5.83
N ILE A 126 -13.70 8.62 -6.86
CA ILE A 126 -12.96 9.68 -7.56
C ILE A 126 -13.78 10.97 -7.60
N HIS A 127 -13.25 12.03 -6.97
CA HIS A 127 -13.81 13.37 -7.02
C HIS A 127 -13.04 14.28 -7.97
N LYS A 128 -13.68 15.34 -8.45
CA LYS A 128 -12.99 16.45 -9.11
C LYS A 128 -12.30 17.32 -8.05
N GLY A 129 -10.99 17.52 -8.10
CA GLY A 129 -10.29 18.41 -7.15
C GLY A 129 -8.80 18.11 -7.03
N GLY A 130 -8.09 18.78 -6.11
CA GLY A 130 -6.65 18.62 -5.92
C GLY A 130 -6.23 18.15 -4.52
N LEU A 131 -7.16 17.70 -3.68
CA LEU A 131 -6.83 17.20 -2.35
C LEU A 131 -6.04 15.88 -2.43
N THR A 132 -5.30 15.58 -1.37
CA THR A 132 -4.60 14.30 -1.22
C THR A 132 -5.60 13.15 -1.12
N ALA A 133 -5.17 11.97 -1.56
CA ALA A 133 -5.90 10.74 -1.35
C ALA A 133 -6.06 10.41 0.15
N TYR A 134 -7.00 9.52 0.43
CA TYR A 134 -7.18 8.90 1.75
C TYR A 134 -8.02 7.62 1.62
N ALA A 135 -7.95 6.76 2.63
CA ALA A 135 -8.68 5.51 2.68
C ALA A 135 -9.72 5.46 3.81
N GLU A 136 -10.68 4.53 3.67
CA GLU A 136 -11.59 4.08 4.72
C GLU A 136 -11.48 2.55 4.87
N ASP A 137 -11.09 2.09 6.06
CA ASP A 137 -10.71 0.70 6.33
C ASP A 137 -11.93 -0.24 6.47
N LYS A 138 -13.02 0.21 7.11
CA LYS A 138 -14.24 -0.60 7.29
C LYS A 138 -15.05 -0.66 6.00
N GLY A 139 -15.16 0.47 5.30
CA GLY A 139 -15.77 0.54 3.98
C GLY A 139 -14.93 -0.13 2.88
N ARG A 140 -13.64 -0.38 3.12
CA ARG A 140 -12.69 -0.99 2.18
C ARG A 140 -12.61 -0.25 0.84
N PHE A 141 -12.51 1.06 0.91
CA PHE A 141 -12.33 1.90 -0.26
C PHE A 141 -11.29 2.98 0.00
N PHE A 142 -10.87 3.64 -1.06
CA PHE A 142 -10.11 4.88 -0.95
C PHE A 142 -10.58 5.92 -1.95
N VAL A 143 -10.24 7.16 -1.67
CA VAL A 143 -10.69 8.34 -2.40
C VAL A 143 -9.51 8.97 -3.12
N LEU A 144 -9.70 9.24 -4.40
CA LEU A 144 -8.79 10.00 -5.24
C LEU A 144 -9.44 11.30 -5.70
N TYR A 145 -8.60 12.28 -6.02
CA TYR A 145 -9.03 13.55 -6.59
C TYR A 145 -8.35 13.77 -7.95
N SER A 146 -9.12 14.08 -8.98
CA SER A 146 -8.65 14.09 -10.38
C SER A 146 -7.44 14.99 -10.66
N GLY A 147 -7.37 16.16 -10.02
CA GLY A 147 -6.23 17.07 -10.10
C GLY A 147 -5.01 16.54 -9.35
N ASN A 148 -5.19 15.86 -8.21
CA ASN A 148 -4.09 15.16 -7.55
C ASN A 148 -3.62 13.98 -8.41
N MET A 149 -4.52 13.14 -8.93
CA MET A 149 -4.18 12.06 -9.88
C MET A 149 -3.38 12.58 -11.08
N ALA A 150 -3.75 13.73 -11.65
CA ALA A 150 -3.02 14.33 -12.76
C ALA A 150 -1.60 14.75 -12.36
N THR A 151 -1.40 15.30 -11.16
CA THR A 151 -0.07 15.56 -10.61
C THR A 151 0.69 14.26 -10.41
N ARG A 152 0.02 13.25 -9.86
CA ARG A 152 0.67 11.98 -9.56
C ARG A 152 1.17 11.24 -10.80
N LEU A 153 0.35 11.25 -11.85
CA LEU A 153 0.73 10.72 -13.16
C LEU A 153 1.96 11.43 -13.78
N ARG A 154 2.11 12.75 -13.56
CA ARG A 154 3.29 13.48 -14.05
C ARG A 154 4.55 13.17 -13.25
N ASN A 155 4.38 12.83 -11.98
CA ASN A 155 5.47 12.53 -11.06
C ASN A 155 5.84 11.04 -11.03
N HIS A 156 5.08 10.19 -11.73
CA HIS A 156 5.22 8.73 -11.69
C HIS A 156 5.02 8.13 -10.29
N ASP A 157 4.05 8.64 -9.53
CA ASP A 157 3.75 8.20 -8.15
C ASP A 157 2.25 7.83 -7.95
N LEU A 158 1.48 7.63 -9.04
CA LEU A 158 0.07 7.24 -8.94
C LEU A 158 -0.07 5.79 -8.47
N GLU A 159 0.78 4.89 -8.96
CA GLU A 159 0.86 3.50 -8.53
C GLU A 159 1.14 3.39 -7.02
N GLU A 160 2.06 4.20 -6.53
CA GLU A 160 2.46 4.31 -5.13
C GLU A 160 1.31 4.83 -4.28
N THR A 161 0.63 5.88 -4.76
CA THR A 161 -0.57 6.41 -4.10
C THR A 161 -1.64 5.33 -3.99
N VAL A 162 -1.94 4.63 -5.09
CA VAL A 162 -2.95 3.56 -5.08
C VAL A 162 -2.54 2.40 -4.18
N PHE A 163 -1.27 2.01 -4.18
CA PHE A 163 -0.77 0.95 -3.30
C PHE A 163 -0.88 1.36 -1.83
N HIS A 164 -0.39 2.54 -1.47
CA HIS A 164 -0.41 3.08 -0.11
C HIS A 164 -1.83 3.13 0.45
N GLU A 165 -2.76 3.76 -0.28
CA GLU A 165 -4.16 3.86 0.15
C GLU A 165 -4.85 2.49 0.21
N SER A 166 -4.46 1.56 -0.65
CA SER A 166 -4.97 0.20 -0.60
C SER A 166 -4.45 -0.58 0.61
N VAL A 167 -3.28 -0.25 1.17
CA VAL A 167 -2.80 -0.85 2.43
C VAL A 167 -3.73 -0.42 3.56
N HIS A 168 -4.03 0.86 3.67
CA HIS A 168 -4.99 1.37 4.66
C HIS A 168 -6.38 0.73 4.48
N ALA A 169 -6.89 0.68 3.24
CA ALA A 169 -8.23 0.16 2.98
C ALA A 169 -8.37 -1.36 3.19
N THR A 170 -7.29 -2.14 3.21
CA THR A 170 -7.40 -3.62 3.12
C THR A 170 -6.53 -4.43 4.09
N LEU A 171 -5.42 -3.87 4.56
CA LEU A 171 -4.46 -4.55 5.42
C LEU A 171 -4.43 -3.96 6.83
N ASP A 172 -4.60 -2.65 7.01
CA ASP A 172 -4.43 -2.00 8.31
C ASP A 172 -5.36 -2.57 9.39
N HIS A 173 -6.69 -2.49 9.23
CA HIS A 173 -7.62 -2.95 10.26
C HIS A 173 -7.34 -4.38 10.78
N PRO A 174 -7.06 -5.40 9.92
CA PRO A 174 -6.71 -6.73 10.40
C PRO A 174 -5.25 -6.88 10.89
N MET A 175 -4.30 -6.07 10.41
CA MET A 175 -2.86 -6.34 10.60
C MET A 175 -2.14 -5.30 11.45
N SER A 176 -2.48 -4.01 11.40
CA SER A 176 -1.77 -2.94 12.10
C SER A 176 -1.90 -3.06 13.63
N ALA A 177 -2.97 -3.68 14.11
CA ALA A 177 -3.16 -4.04 15.51
C ALA A 177 -2.64 -5.45 15.88
N SER A 178 -2.19 -6.24 14.89
CA SER A 178 -1.75 -7.63 15.13
C SER A 178 -0.49 -7.69 15.99
N ALA A 179 -0.39 -8.74 16.79
CA ALA A 179 0.78 -8.94 17.65
C ALA A 179 2.05 -9.16 16.80
N GLU A 180 1.93 -9.79 15.64
CA GLU A 180 3.00 -10.00 14.66
C GLU A 180 3.56 -8.67 14.16
N TRP A 181 2.70 -7.78 13.67
CA TRP A 181 3.12 -6.46 13.18
C TRP A 181 3.76 -5.64 14.30
N LYS A 182 3.09 -5.54 15.45
CA LYS A 182 3.60 -4.76 16.59
C LYS A 182 4.94 -5.31 17.11
N ARG A 183 5.18 -6.63 17.04
CA ARG A 183 6.50 -7.22 17.35
C ARG A 183 7.54 -6.82 16.30
N ALA A 184 7.21 -6.91 15.01
CA ALA A 184 8.13 -6.54 13.93
C ALA A 184 8.54 -5.05 14.02
N GLN A 185 7.55 -4.15 14.17
CA GLN A 185 7.79 -2.72 14.32
C GLN A 185 8.70 -2.38 15.52
N ARG A 186 8.49 -3.02 16.69
CA ARG A 186 9.33 -2.81 17.88
C ARG A 186 10.72 -3.43 17.81
N ALA A 187 10.90 -4.47 17.01
CA ALA A 187 12.18 -5.15 16.85
C ALA A 187 13.11 -4.45 15.84
N ASP A 188 12.55 -3.55 15.04
CA ASP A 188 13.29 -2.71 14.09
C ASP A 188 13.89 -1.48 14.77
N GLY A 189 14.95 -0.93 14.16
CA GLY A 189 15.76 0.12 14.79
C GLY A 189 15.17 1.53 14.72
N ASP A 190 14.36 1.84 13.70
CA ASP A 190 13.67 3.12 13.50
C ASP A 190 12.65 2.99 12.35
N PHE A 191 12.06 4.10 11.89
CA PHE A 191 11.17 4.21 10.73
C PHE A 191 11.95 4.65 9.49
N VAL A 192 11.52 4.20 8.31
CA VAL A 192 12.19 4.59 7.06
C VAL A 192 11.86 6.05 6.68
N THR A 193 10.65 6.51 6.98
CA THR A 193 10.20 7.89 6.76
C THR A 193 9.86 8.59 8.08
N GLU A 194 10.11 9.90 8.14
CA GLU A 194 9.72 10.74 9.26
C GLU A 194 8.19 10.80 9.42
N TYR A 195 7.47 10.67 8.31
CA TYR A 195 6.01 10.63 8.29
C TYR A 195 5.47 9.41 9.05
N ALA A 196 6.02 8.22 8.78
CA ALA A 196 5.73 7.00 9.53
C ALA A 196 6.09 7.15 11.01
N ARG A 197 7.25 7.75 11.31
CA ARG A 197 7.70 7.97 12.69
C ARG A 197 6.75 8.83 13.51
N LYS A 198 6.18 9.89 12.91
CA LYS A 198 5.22 10.78 13.57
C LYS A 198 3.85 10.14 13.78
N LYS A 199 3.51 9.12 12.99
CA LYS A 199 2.21 8.44 13.01
C LYS A 199 2.38 6.91 12.91
N PRO A 200 3.06 6.29 13.87
CA PRO A 200 3.51 4.89 13.76
C PRO A 200 2.35 3.88 13.75
N ASP A 201 1.20 4.26 14.32
CA ASP A 201 0.00 3.44 14.37
C ASP A 201 -0.92 3.65 13.16
N GLN A 202 -0.66 4.66 12.32
CA GLN A 202 -1.50 5.00 11.16
C GLN A 202 -0.76 4.79 9.84
N GLU A 203 0.48 5.23 9.71
CA GLU A 203 1.17 5.35 8.41
C GLU A 203 2.25 4.30 8.19
N ASP A 204 2.83 3.76 9.26
CA ASP A 204 4.03 2.94 9.15
C ASP A 204 3.83 1.67 8.30
N MET A 205 2.65 1.04 8.38
CA MET A 205 2.38 -0.14 7.56
C MET A 205 2.34 0.19 6.08
N ALA A 206 1.60 1.23 5.67
CA ALA A 206 1.50 1.66 4.28
C ALA A 206 2.83 2.15 3.71
N GLU A 207 3.59 2.91 4.50
CA GLU A 207 4.91 3.40 4.14
C GLU A 207 5.93 2.24 4.01
N SER A 208 5.98 1.34 4.99
CA SER A 208 6.90 0.20 5.00
C SER A 208 6.58 -0.81 3.90
N ALA A 209 5.29 -0.99 3.58
CA ALA A 209 4.85 -1.95 2.57
C ALA A 209 5.37 -1.61 1.17
N LEU A 210 5.47 -0.33 0.81
CA LEU A 210 6.02 0.10 -0.49
C LEU A 210 7.50 -0.24 -0.64
N PHE A 211 8.31 0.05 0.39
CA PHE A 211 9.71 -0.37 0.41
C PHE A 211 9.84 -1.89 0.37
N ALA A 212 9.04 -2.60 1.17
CA ALA A 212 9.06 -4.07 1.16
C ALA A 212 8.70 -4.63 -0.20
N TRP A 213 7.68 -4.07 -0.86
CA TRP A 213 7.28 -4.46 -2.21
C TRP A 213 8.43 -4.31 -3.22
N ALA A 214 9.07 -3.14 -3.26
CA ALA A 214 10.21 -2.90 -4.15
C ALA A 214 11.37 -3.88 -3.87
N LEU A 215 11.78 -4.05 -2.60
CA LEU A 215 12.91 -4.90 -2.26
C LEU A 215 12.65 -6.40 -2.47
N LEU A 216 11.41 -6.87 -2.31
CA LEU A 216 11.06 -8.29 -2.41
C LEU A 216 10.83 -8.72 -3.86
N PHE A 217 10.20 -7.88 -4.69
CA PHE A 217 9.77 -8.26 -6.04
C PHE A 217 10.58 -7.58 -7.14
N HIS A 218 11.26 -6.47 -6.83
CA HIS A 218 12.04 -5.70 -7.80
C HIS A 218 13.42 -5.30 -7.23
N PRO A 219 14.26 -6.27 -6.80
CA PRO A 219 15.57 -5.93 -6.24
C PRO A 219 16.41 -5.12 -7.23
N GLY A 220 17.02 -4.02 -6.75
CA GLY A 220 17.72 -3.03 -7.57
C GLY A 220 16.82 -1.95 -8.16
N ARG A 221 15.53 -1.89 -7.77
CA ARG A 221 14.61 -0.82 -8.19
C ARG A 221 15.00 0.52 -7.60
N LEU A 222 15.36 0.53 -6.32
CA LEU A 222 15.76 1.73 -5.60
C LEU A 222 17.29 1.87 -5.64
N PRO A 223 17.85 3.08 -5.40
CA PRO A 223 19.29 3.24 -5.26
C PRO A 223 19.85 2.25 -4.23
N GLY A 224 21.00 1.64 -4.52
CA GLY A 224 21.55 0.57 -3.67
C GLY A 224 21.75 0.99 -2.21
N SER A 225 22.15 2.25 -1.97
CA SER A 225 22.27 2.82 -0.63
C SER A 225 20.93 2.92 0.11
N VAL A 226 19.84 3.22 -0.59
CA VAL A 226 18.49 3.25 -0.03
C VAL A 226 18.07 1.84 0.36
N GLU A 227 18.22 0.86 -0.54
CA GLU A 227 17.81 -0.51 -0.21
C GLU A 227 18.63 -1.11 0.94
N GLU A 228 19.95 -0.86 0.98
CA GLU A 228 20.81 -1.30 2.09
C GLU A 228 20.32 -0.71 3.41
N ARG A 229 20.07 0.60 3.43
CA ARG A 229 19.62 1.29 4.62
C ARG A 229 18.23 0.84 5.08
N VAL A 230 17.31 0.57 4.15
CA VAL A 230 16.01 -0.04 4.45
C VAL A 230 16.17 -1.42 5.11
N ARG A 231 17.08 -2.26 4.62
CA ARG A 231 17.35 -3.59 5.23
C ARG A 231 17.96 -3.47 6.63
N GLN A 232 18.73 -2.42 6.89
CA GLN A 232 19.27 -2.12 8.23
C GLN A 232 18.20 -1.56 9.18
N ILE A 233 17.35 -0.66 8.69
CA ILE A 233 16.30 -0.01 9.50
C ILE A 233 15.21 -0.99 9.89
N MET A 234 14.69 -1.75 8.91
CA MET A 234 13.44 -2.49 9.07
C MET A 234 13.47 -3.99 8.70
N PRO A 235 14.49 -4.77 9.12
CA PRO A 235 14.61 -6.18 8.75
C PRO A 235 13.41 -7.04 9.18
N ASN A 236 12.79 -6.74 10.33
CA ASN A 236 11.67 -7.52 10.85
C ASN A 236 10.36 -7.17 10.12
N ARG A 237 10.10 -5.89 9.80
CA ARG A 237 8.96 -5.54 8.94
C ARG A 237 9.13 -6.11 7.52
N LEU A 238 10.34 -6.15 6.97
CA LEU A 238 10.60 -6.85 5.70
C LEU A 238 10.25 -8.34 5.79
N ALA A 239 10.61 -9.01 6.88
CA ALA A 239 10.23 -10.41 7.11
C ALA A 239 8.71 -10.58 7.26
N PHE A 240 8.04 -9.65 7.94
CA PHE A 240 6.58 -9.62 8.03
C PHE A 240 5.93 -9.51 6.64
N PHE A 241 6.35 -8.56 5.81
CA PHE A 241 5.78 -8.40 4.47
C PHE A 241 6.11 -9.54 3.51
N ARG A 242 7.28 -10.18 3.66
CA ARG A 242 7.61 -11.42 2.93
C ARG A 242 6.57 -12.51 3.21
N ASN A 243 6.16 -12.67 4.47
CA ASN A 243 5.08 -13.57 4.84
C ASN A 243 3.74 -13.19 4.21
N VAL A 244 3.39 -11.89 4.24
CA VAL A 244 2.11 -11.37 3.73
C VAL A 244 1.99 -11.49 2.21
N PHE A 245 3.05 -11.14 1.46
CA PHE A 245 2.99 -11.01 0.01
C PHE A 245 3.56 -12.19 -0.77
N ALA A 246 4.47 -12.99 -0.20
CA ALA A 246 5.23 -13.98 -0.97
C ALA A 246 5.14 -15.43 -0.44
N GLU A 247 5.16 -15.64 0.88
CA GLU A 247 5.30 -17.01 1.42
C GLU A 247 3.96 -17.71 1.61
N ARG A 248 2.90 -16.98 1.98
CA ARG A 248 1.59 -17.60 2.21
C ARG A 248 0.88 -17.98 0.91
N ARG A 249 1.06 -17.18 -0.15
CA ARG A 249 0.46 -17.34 -1.48
C ARG A 249 1.30 -16.60 -2.54
N PRO A 250 1.18 -16.97 -3.83
CA PRO A 250 1.70 -16.15 -4.93
C PRO A 250 1.13 -14.72 -4.87
N THR A 251 1.88 -13.73 -5.35
CA THR A 251 1.47 -12.32 -5.40
C THR A 251 0.15 -12.11 -6.13
N PHE A 252 -0.01 -12.81 -7.26
CA PHE A 252 -1.25 -12.90 -8.02
C PHE A 252 -1.74 -14.35 -8.02
N TYR A 253 -2.96 -14.59 -7.55
CA TYR A 253 -3.57 -15.92 -7.53
C TYR A 253 -5.03 -15.87 -7.96
N ARG A 254 -5.49 -16.90 -8.66
CA ARG A 254 -6.89 -16.95 -9.10
C ARG A 254 -7.84 -17.06 -7.90
N VAL A 255 -8.83 -16.18 -7.84
CA VAL A 255 -9.96 -16.23 -6.90
C VAL A 255 -11.26 -16.67 -7.56
N GLY A 256 -11.30 -16.68 -8.89
CA GLY A 256 -12.47 -17.05 -9.69
C GLY A 256 -12.15 -17.06 -11.19
N PRO A 257 -13.16 -17.29 -12.04
CA PRO A 257 -12.99 -17.12 -13.49
C PRO A 257 -12.65 -15.67 -13.82
N ALA A 258 -11.77 -15.47 -14.81
CA ALA A 258 -11.56 -14.13 -15.36
C ALA A 258 -12.83 -13.72 -16.12
N GLU A 259 -13.45 -12.62 -15.71
CA GLU A 259 -14.59 -12.05 -16.42
C GLU A 259 -14.09 -11.04 -17.46
N SER A 260 -14.60 -11.15 -18.69
CA SER A 260 -14.38 -10.14 -19.72
C SER A 260 -15.45 -9.05 -19.65
N CYS A 261 -15.04 -7.85 -20.02
CA CYS A 261 -15.88 -6.77 -20.51
C CYS A 261 -15.86 -6.87 -22.06
#